data_AF-A0A3C2ALU0-F1
#
_entry.id   AF-A0A3C2ALU0-F1
#
_cell.length_a   1.000
_cell.length_b   1.000
_cell.length_c   1.000
_cell.angle_alpha   90.00
_cell.angle_beta   90.00
_cell.angle_gamma   90.00
#
_symmetry.space_group_name_H-M   'P 1'
#
loop_
_entity.id
_entity.type
_entity.pdbx_description
1 polymer ?
#
loop_
_entity_poly.entity_id
_entity_poly.type
_entity_poly.pdbx_seq_one_letter_code
_entity_poly.pdbx_strand_id
1 'polypeptide(L)'
;MERESVDVMFFPNVSEVYPDSKTPSYEMDGLDKGMEGANRPGHFNGVVQVVSRLFDLTKPSKAYFGEKDFQQLAIIKHMTHKLGYSINIIGCPTLREDDGLALSSRNIRLTTQGRITANQISTALVLAKTHLSQGKTLADTNKKVNDRLCAFTDIKLEYLELVNPTTLKPTSDEDPAIQACIAAWVDGVRLIDNMRVK
;
A
#
# COMPACT_ATOMS: atom_id res chain seq x y z
N MET A 1 -3.59 19.58 -12.42
CA MET A 1 -4.85 19.09 -13.00
C MET A 1 -5.17 19.79 -14.32
N GLU A 2 -5.14 21.13 -14.41
CA GLU A 2 -5.34 21.84 -15.70
C GLU A 2 -4.36 21.40 -16.80
N ARG A 3 -3.06 21.30 -16.49
CA ARG A 3 -2.04 20.80 -17.43
C ARG A 3 -2.27 19.35 -17.88
N GLU A 4 -2.95 18.56 -17.06
CA GLU A 4 -3.28 17.16 -17.32
C GLU A 4 -4.65 17.01 -18.00
N SER A 5 -5.28 18.12 -18.40
CA SER A 5 -6.59 18.15 -19.07
C SER A 5 -7.70 17.43 -18.31
N VAL A 6 -7.73 17.58 -16.97
CA VAL A 6 -8.82 17.05 -16.14
C VAL A 6 -10.09 17.87 -16.36
N ASP A 7 -11.17 17.23 -16.82
CA ASP A 7 -12.44 17.89 -17.12
C ASP A 7 -13.15 18.44 -15.88
N VAL A 8 -13.13 17.68 -14.78
CA VAL A 8 -13.84 18.01 -13.54
C VAL A 8 -12.97 17.68 -12.33
N MET A 9 -12.81 18.65 -11.43
CA MET A 9 -12.27 18.45 -10.09
C MET A 9 -13.41 18.49 -9.08
N PHE A 10 -13.78 17.34 -8.54
CA PHE A 10 -14.75 17.27 -7.45
C PHE A 10 -14.05 17.53 -6.12
N PHE A 11 -14.33 18.67 -5.49
CA PHE A 11 -13.70 19.12 -4.25
C PHE A 11 -14.76 19.46 -3.18
N PRO A 12 -15.46 18.45 -2.64
CA PRO A 12 -16.56 18.66 -1.69
C PRO A 12 -16.04 18.97 -0.28
N ASN A 13 -16.86 19.67 0.50
CA ASN A 13 -16.72 19.78 1.94
C ASN A 13 -17.17 18.49 2.64
N VAL A 14 -16.74 18.32 3.90
CA VAL A 14 -17.10 17.15 4.73
C VAL A 14 -18.61 16.95 4.82
N SER A 15 -19.38 18.03 5.02
CA SER A 15 -20.84 17.98 5.13
C SER A 15 -21.55 17.61 3.82
N GLU A 16 -20.91 17.79 2.66
CA GLU A 16 -21.46 17.39 1.36
C GLU A 16 -21.24 15.88 1.13
N VAL A 17 -20.12 15.34 1.60
CA VAL A 17 -19.83 13.90 1.54
C VAL A 17 -20.64 13.13 2.60
N TYR A 18 -20.70 13.67 3.83
CA TYR A 18 -21.33 13.10 5.01
C TYR A 18 -22.36 14.06 5.61
N PRO A 19 -23.57 14.18 5.01
CA PRO A 19 -24.62 15.03 5.55
C PRO A 19 -25.17 14.49 6.88
N ASP A 20 -25.11 13.17 7.07
CA ASP A 20 -25.50 12.47 8.30
C ASP A 20 -24.27 12.03 9.10
N SER A 21 -24.41 11.94 10.43
CA SER A 21 -23.32 11.51 11.32
C SER A 21 -23.12 9.99 11.36
N LYS A 22 -24.00 9.20 10.73
CA LYS A 22 -23.92 7.74 10.71
C LYS A 22 -23.22 7.27 9.45
N THR A 23 -22.05 6.66 9.60
CA THR A 23 -21.38 5.95 8.51
C THR A 23 -21.54 4.44 8.68
N PRO A 24 -21.77 3.69 7.58
CA PRO A 24 -21.86 2.24 7.62
C PRO A 24 -20.51 1.62 7.98
N SER A 25 -20.53 0.52 8.72
CA SER A 25 -19.35 -0.32 8.92
C SER A 25 -19.32 -1.43 7.87
N TYR A 26 -18.14 -1.75 7.36
CA TYR A 26 -17.93 -2.79 6.37
C TYR A 26 -16.99 -3.88 6.90
N GLU A 27 -17.37 -5.12 6.65
CA GLU A 27 -16.55 -6.30 6.87
C GLU A 27 -15.66 -6.56 5.65
N MET A 28 -14.36 -6.73 5.86
CA MET A 28 -13.34 -6.90 4.82
C MET A 28 -12.84 -8.35 4.70
N ASP A 29 -13.58 -9.30 5.28
CA ASP A 29 -13.33 -10.75 5.23
C ASP A 29 -11.90 -11.14 5.62
N GLY A 30 -11.28 -10.35 6.51
CA GLY A 30 -9.95 -10.56 7.04
C GLY A 30 -8.81 -9.92 6.24
N LEU A 31 -9.07 -9.25 5.11
CA LEU A 31 -8.06 -8.53 4.33
C LEU A 31 -7.41 -7.37 5.10
N ASP A 32 -8.07 -6.90 6.15
CA ASP A 32 -7.64 -5.84 7.06
C ASP A 32 -6.97 -6.37 8.34
N LYS A 33 -6.74 -7.68 8.49
CA LYS A 33 -6.16 -8.25 9.72
C LYS A 33 -4.64 -8.22 9.80
N GLY A 34 -3.96 -8.05 8.66
CA GLY A 34 -2.50 -7.99 8.58
C GLY A 34 -1.98 -6.60 8.19
N MET A 35 -0.66 -6.44 8.18
CA MET A 35 0.04 -5.26 7.64
C MET A 35 -0.54 -3.92 8.17
N GLU A 36 -0.98 -3.02 7.28
CA GLU A 36 -1.53 -1.72 7.67
C GLU A 36 -2.74 -1.87 8.58
N GLY A 37 -3.57 -2.89 8.39
CA GLY A 37 -4.81 -3.04 9.13
C GLY A 37 -4.58 -3.46 10.59
N ALA A 38 -3.58 -4.30 10.85
CA ALA A 38 -3.13 -4.62 12.19
C ALA A 38 -2.53 -3.41 12.92
N ASN A 39 -1.79 -2.56 12.18
CA ASN A 39 -1.07 -1.41 12.75
C ASN A 39 -1.91 -0.13 12.77
N ARG A 40 -3.06 -0.10 12.09
CA ARG A 40 -3.94 1.07 11.95
C ARG A 40 -5.41 0.66 12.11
N PRO A 41 -5.85 0.29 13.33
CA PRO A 41 -7.22 -0.17 13.57
C PRO A 41 -8.27 0.82 13.05
N GLY A 42 -9.27 0.31 12.33
CA GLY A 42 -10.34 1.11 11.74
C GLY A 42 -9.96 1.88 10.47
N HIS A 43 -8.68 1.93 10.08
CA HIS A 43 -8.23 2.68 8.90
C HIS A 43 -8.96 2.27 7.63
N PHE A 44 -9.01 0.96 7.33
CA PHE A 44 -9.61 0.48 6.10
C PHE A 44 -11.13 0.58 6.08
N ASN A 45 -11.80 0.50 7.24
CA ASN A 45 -13.23 0.77 7.31
C ASN A 45 -13.53 2.22 6.88
N GLY A 46 -12.74 3.19 7.36
CA GLY A 46 -12.82 4.58 6.91
C GLY A 46 -12.51 4.76 5.42
N VAL A 47 -11.54 4.01 4.87
CA VAL A 47 -11.26 4.01 3.42
C VAL A 47 -12.45 3.48 2.63
N VAL A 48 -13.04 2.35 3.03
CA VAL A 48 -14.20 1.77 2.36
C VAL A 48 -15.39 2.73 2.43
N GLN A 49 -15.63 3.37 3.57
CA GLN A 49 -16.69 4.38 3.74
C GLN A 49 -16.55 5.54 2.75
N VAL A 50 -15.36 6.15 2.66
CA VAL A 50 -15.18 7.31 1.77
C VAL A 50 -15.18 6.90 0.30
N VAL A 51 -14.56 5.77 -0.06
CA VAL A 51 -14.48 5.31 -1.45
C VAL A 51 -15.85 4.88 -1.98
N SER A 52 -16.65 4.14 -1.21
CA SER A 52 -18.01 3.77 -1.63
C SER A 52 -18.88 5.00 -1.82
N ARG A 53 -18.80 5.96 -0.90
CA ARG A 53 -19.53 7.23 -1.02
C ARG A 53 -19.13 8.00 -2.27
N LEU A 54 -17.83 8.07 -2.59
CA LEU A 54 -17.35 8.72 -3.81
C LEU A 54 -17.80 7.97 -5.07
N PHE A 55 -17.85 6.63 -5.05
CA PHE A 55 -18.39 5.84 -6.16
C PHE A 55 -19.89 6.11 -6.38
N ASP A 56 -20.67 6.24 -5.31
CA ASP A 56 -22.10 6.56 -5.42
C ASP A 56 -22.35 7.96 -5.99
N LEU A 57 -21.51 8.93 -5.59
CA LEU A 57 -21.60 10.33 -6.02
C LEU A 57 -21.14 10.54 -7.47
N THR A 58 -20.05 9.87 -7.87
CA THR A 58 -19.39 10.10 -9.17
C THR A 58 -19.72 9.07 -10.24
N LYS A 59 -20.18 7.87 -9.84
CA LYS A 59 -20.56 6.74 -10.70
C LYS A 59 -19.56 6.45 -11.82
N PRO A 60 -18.27 6.25 -11.51
CA PRO A 60 -17.25 6.11 -12.53
C PRO A 60 -17.33 4.75 -13.21
N SER A 61 -16.98 4.66 -14.50
CA SER A 61 -16.82 3.35 -15.15
C SER A 61 -15.48 2.67 -14.80
N LYS A 62 -14.46 3.48 -14.49
CA LYS A 62 -13.12 3.04 -14.10
C LYS A 62 -12.62 3.89 -12.93
N ALA A 63 -11.96 3.27 -11.97
CA ALA A 63 -11.31 3.98 -10.87
C ALA A 63 -9.83 3.52 -10.75
N TYR A 64 -8.93 4.48 -10.60
CA TYR A 64 -7.49 4.27 -10.67
C TYR A 64 -6.87 4.46 -9.29
N PHE A 65 -6.07 3.49 -8.84
CA PHE A 65 -5.42 3.50 -7.53
C PHE A 65 -3.97 3.04 -7.67
N GLY A 66 -3.07 3.69 -6.93
CA GLY A 66 -1.64 3.33 -6.94
C GLY A 66 -1.39 1.98 -6.27
N GLU A 67 -0.53 1.17 -6.87
CA GLU A 67 -0.09 -0.14 -6.33
C GLU A 67 0.77 0.00 -5.08
N LYS A 68 1.31 1.19 -4.81
CA LYS A 68 2.06 1.49 -3.58
C LYS A 68 1.23 1.21 -2.32
N ASP A 69 -0.05 1.54 -2.35
CA ASP A 69 -1.01 1.21 -1.29
C ASP A 69 -1.64 -0.16 -1.57
N PHE A 70 -0.80 -1.21 -1.67
CA PHE A 70 -1.18 -2.54 -2.15
C PHE A 70 -2.38 -3.16 -1.42
N GLN A 71 -2.35 -3.14 -0.08
CA GLN A 71 -3.46 -3.67 0.73
C GLN A 71 -4.75 -2.87 0.52
N GLN A 72 -4.64 -1.54 0.37
CA GLN A 72 -5.79 -0.69 0.04
C GLN A 72 -6.39 -1.08 -1.31
N LEU A 73 -5.56 -1.26 -2.35
CA LEU A 73 -6.02 -1.67 -3.67
C LEU A 73 -6.75 -3.02 -3.63
N ALA A 74 -6.21 -3.99 -2.88
CA ALA A 74 -6.85 -5.29 -2.70
C ALA A 74 -8.21 -5.16 -1.98
N ILE A 75 -8.29 -4.35 -0.93
CA ILE A 75 -9.55 -4.06 -0.21
C ILE A 75 -10.56 -3.35 -1.12
N ILE A 76 -10.12 -2.39 -1.95
CA ILE A 76 -11.00 -1.67 -2.88
C ILE A 76 -11.53 -2.61 -3.97
N LYS A 77 -10.71 -3.51 -4.50
CA LYS A 77 -11.17 -4.54 -5.44
C LYS A 77 -12.20 -5.46 -4.78
N HIS A 78 -11.94 -5.91 -3.56
CA HIS A 78 -12.85 -6.76 -2.81
C HIS A 78 -14.18 -6.07 -2.50
N MET A 79 -14.18 -4.83 -1.99
CA MET A 79 -15.41 -4.09 -1.70
C MET A 79 -16.22 -3.80 -2.97
N THR A 80 -15.54 -3.52 -4.10
CA THR A 80 -16.20 -3.23 -5.38
C THR A 80 -17.02 -4.43 -5.83
N HIS A 81 -16.44 -5.62 -5.76
CA HIS A 81 -17.14 -6.87 -6.02
C HIS A 81 -18.26 -7.14 -5.01
N LYS A 82 -17.95 -7.04 -3.70
CA LYS A 82 -18.89 -7.36 -2.61
C LYS A 82 -20.14 -6.46 -2.59
N LEU A 83 -20.00 -5.19 -2.96
CA LEU A 83 -21.09 -4.23 -3.02
C LEU A 83 -21.79 -4.17 -4.39
N GLY A 84 -21.37 -5.00 -5.35
CA GLY A 84 -22.01 -5.10 -6.67
C GLY A 84 -21.75 -3.90 -7.60
N TYR A 85 -20.69 -3.12 -7.36
CA TYR A 85 -20.32 -2.00 -8.21
C TYR A 85 -19.83 -2.50 -9.57
N SER A 86 -20.43 -1.98 -10.65
CA SER A 86 -19.97 -2.23 -12.03
C SER A 86 -18.82 -1.28 -12.41
N ILE A 87 -17.78 -1.21 -11.58
CA ILE A 87 -16.63 -0.30 -11.72
C ILE A 87 -15.37 -1.12 -11.95
N ASN A 88 -14.60 -0.78 -12.98
CA ASN A 88 -13.31 -1.43 -13.22
C ASN A 88 -12.21 -0.75 -12.39
N ILE A 89 -11.65 -1.48 -11.41
CA ILE A 89 -10.58 -0.99 -10.54
C ILE A 89 -9.21 -1.26 -11.17
N ILE A 90 -8.53 -0.20 -11.57
CA ILE A 90 -7.23 -0.24 -12.24
C ILE A 90 -6.11 0.05 -11.23
N GLY A 91 -5.21 -0.92 -11.06
CA GLY A 91 -3.95 -0.72 -10.35
C GLY A 91 -2.97 0.06 -11.24
N CYS A 92 -2.38 1.11 -10.70
CA CYS A 92 -1.36 1.92 -11.37
C CYS A 92 0.00 1.62 -10.75
N PRO A 93 1.03 1.25 -11.54
CA PRO A 93 2.35 0.93 -11.03
C PRO A 93 2.88 2.01 -10.09
N THR A 94 3.56 1.57 -9.02
CA THR A 94 4.24 2.50 -8.11
C THR A 94 5.28 3.31 -8.88
N LEU A 95 5.04 4.62 -9.00
CA LEU A 95 6.02 5.54 -9.51
C LEU A 95 7.14 5.74 -8.48
N ARG A 96 8.37 5.78 -8.96
CA ARG A 96 9.57 5.88 -8.15
C ARG A 96 10.40 7.07 -8.61
N GLU A 97 11.14 7.64 -7.69
CA GLU A 97 12.21 8.59 -7.98
C GLU A 97 13.36 7.87 -8.71
N ASP A 98 14.30 8.64 -9.29
CA ASP A 98 15.43 8.08 -10.04
C ASP A 98 16.31 7.14 -9.20
N ASP A 99 16.32 7.33 -7.89
CA ASP A 99 17.07 6.50 -6.94
C ASP A 99 16.29 5.24 -6.51
N GLY A 100 15.03 5.09 -6.92
CA GLY A 100 14.15 3.97 -6.61
C GLY A 100 13.19 4.18 -5.45
N LEU A 101 13.27 5.29 -4.71
CA LEU A 101 12.34 5.59 -3.62
C LEU A 101 10.91 5.75 -4.16
N ALA A 102 9.94 5.05 -3.57
CA ALA A 102 8.54 5.19 -3.97
C ALA A 102 8.04 6.62 -3.73
N LEU A 103 7.44 7.23 -4.76
CA LEU A 103 6.93 8.60 -4.66
C LEU A 103 5.86 8.69 -3.58
N SER A 104 5.96 9.74 -2.76
CA SER A 104 5.05 10.01 -1.65
C SER A 104 5.01 11.49 -1.38
N SER A 105 3.81 12.04 -1.15
CA SER A 105 3.69 13.40 -0.60
C SER A 105 4.38 13.53 0.76
N ARG A 106 4.58 12.42 1.48
CA ARG A 106 5.32 12.39 2.75
C ARG A 106 6.83 12.57 2.58
N ASN A 107 7.41 12.29 1.40
CA ASN A 107 8.86 12.40 1.17
C ASN A 107 9.37 13.83 1.38
N ILE A 108 8.52 14.85 1.16
CA ILE A 108 8.86 16.26 1.39
C ILE A 108 9.19 16.58 2.86
N ARG A 109 8.78 15.72 3.79
CA ARG A 109 9.00 15.89 5.23
C ARG A 109 10.32 15.27 5.69
N LEU A 110 11.00 14.50 4.83
CA LEU A 110 12.28 13.91 5.13
C LEU A 110 13.38 14.95 5.01
N THR A 111 14.40 14.86 5.86
CA THR A 111 15.65 15.58 5.63
C THR A 111 16.38 15.00 4.42
N THR A 112 17.38 15.70 3.89
CA THR A 112 18.23 15.18 2.81
C THR A 112 18.84 13.83 3.18
N GLN A 113 19.33 13.67 4.41
CA GLN A 113 19.90 12.41 4.89
C GLN A 113 18.82 11.34 5.07
N GLY A 114 17.68 11.70 5.67
CA GLY A 114 16.54 10.80 5.82
C GLY A 114 16.01 10.28 4.50
N ARG A 115 16.06 11.06 3.42
CA ARG A 115 15.69 10.60 2.08
C ARG A 115 16.62 9.50 1.55
N ILE A 116 17.94 9.69 1.70
CA ILE A 116 18.94 8.68 1.32
C ILE A 116 18.72 7.40 2.13
N THR A 117 18.45 7.54 3.42
CA THR A 117 18.12 6.41 4.31
C THR A 117 16.80 5.74 3.92
N ALA A 118 15.76 6.51 3.58
CA ALA A 118 14.46 5.98 3.17
C ALA A 118 14.53 5.13 1.91
N ASN A 119 15.43 5.44 0.97
CA ASN A 119 15.65 4.62 -0.22
C ASN A 119 16.09 3.18 0.09
N GLN A 120 16.63 2.93 1.29
CA GLN A 120 16.99 1.58 1.72
C GLN A 120 15.78 0.65 1.83
N ILE A 121 14.57 1.18 2.00
CA ILE A 121 13.32 0.40 1.95
C ILE A 121 13.13 -0.22 0.55
N SER A 122 13.29 0.58 -0.51
CA SER A 122 13.19 0.09 -1.89
C SER A 122 14.30 -0.90 -2.22
N THR A 123 15.53 -0.58 -1.79
CA THR A 123 16.69 -1.48 -1.95
C THR A 123 16.48 -2.83 -1.26
N ALA A 124 15.86 -2.84 -0.08
CA ALA A 124 15.49 -4.05 0.67
C ALA A 124 14.46 -4.92 -0.07
N LEU A 125 13.49 -4.31 -0.75
CA LEU A 125 12.53 -5.04 -1.59
C LEU A 125 13.18 -5.67 -2.83
N VAL A 126 14.09 -4.95 -3.48
CA VAL A 126 14.89 -5.48 -4.59
C VAL A 126 15.75 -6.65 -4.11
N LEU A 127 16.35 -6.54 -2.93
CA LEU A 127 17.11 -7.62 -2.32
C LEU A 127 16.24 -8.87 -2.09
N ALA A 128 15.01 -8.71 -1.56
CA ALA A 128 14.07 -9.83 -1.42
C ALA A 128 13.81 -10.53 -2.75
N LYS A 129 13.52 -9.76 -3.81
CA LYS A 129 13.28 -10.27 -5.16
C LYS A 129 14.48 -11.05 -5.70
N THR A 130 15.69 -10.48 -5.60
CA THR A 130 16.91 -11.14 -6.05
C THR A 130 17.16 -12.44 -5.29
N HIS A 131 17.00 -12.42 -3.97
CA HIS A 131 17.27 -13.59 -3.13
C HIS A 131 16.33 -14.76 -3.44
N LEU A 132 15.02 -14.50 -3.59
CA LEU A 132 14.03 -15.52 -3.98
C LEU A 132 14.25 -16.02 -5.40
N SER A 133 14.61 -15.13 -6.35
CA SER A 133 14.92 -15.54 -7.72
C SER A 133 16.14 -16.46 -7.83
N GLN A 134 17.04 -16.43 -6.85
CA GLN A 134 18.19 -17.33 -6.72
C GLN A 134 17.85 -18.66 -6.04
N GLY A 135 16.57 -18.93 -5.77
CA GLY A 135 16.11 -20.16 -5.12
C GLY A 135 16.37 -20.21 -3.62
N LYS A 136 16.59 -19.07 -2.96
CA LYS A 136 16.69 -18.99 -1.51
C LYS A 136 15.31 -19.12 -0.86
N THR A 137 15.29 -19.62 0.36
CA THR A 137 14.04 -19.78 1.12
C THR A 137 13.47 -18.44 1.55
N LEU A 138 12.17 -18.41 1.86
CA LEU A 138 11.49 -17.29 2.48
C LEU A 138 12.13 -16.90 3.81
N ALA A 139 12.47 -17.89 4.64
CA ALA A 139 13.10 -17.66 5.94
C ALA A 139 14.45 -16.94 5.79
N ASP A 140 15.32 -17.43 4.90
CA ASP A 140 16.62 -16.81 4.64
C ASP A 140 16.45 -15.41 4.03
N THR A 141 15.48 -15.24 3.15
CA THR A 141 15.17 -13.95 2.53
C THR A 141 14.69 -12.94 3.57
N ASN A 142 13.73 -13.32 4.41
CA ASN A 142 13.22 -12.46 5.47
C ASN A 142 14.34 -12.02 6.41
N LYS A 143 15.16 -12.97 6.88
CA LYS A 143 16.34 -12.67 7.71
C LYS A 143 17.29 -11.69 7.02
N LYS A 144 17.65 -11.95 5.76
CA LYS A 144 18.60 -11.12 5.01
C LYS A 144 18.11 -9.69 4.83
N VAL A 145 16.83 -9.50 4.55
CA VAL A 145 16.20 -8.19 4.38
C VAL A 145 16.10 -7.45 5.72
N ASN A 146 15.69 -8.16 6.77
CA ASN A 146 15.64 -7.60 8.11
C ASN A 146 17.02 -7.14 8.59
N ASP A 147 18.06 -7.97 8.44
CA ASP A 147 19.45 -7.62 8.78
C ASP A 147 19.93 -6.38 8.01
N ARG A 148 19.55 -6.26 6.73
CA ARG A 148 19.88 -5.10 5.88
C ARG A 148 19.26 -3.80 6.41
N LEU A 149 18.00 -3.84 6.82
CA LEU A 149 17.29 -2.67 7.33
C LEU A 149 17.77 -2.30 8.73
N CYS A 150 17.99 -3.28 9.61
CA CYS A 150 18.53 -3.09 10.95
C CYS A 150 19.95 -2.51 10.98
N ALA A 151 20.71 -2.64 9.89
CA ALA A 151 22.02 -2.00 9.76
C ALA A 151 21.95 -0.46 9.69
N PHE A 152 20.76 0.12 9.45
CA PHE A 152 20.53 1.56 9.49
C PHE A 152 19.77 1.93 10.76
N THR A 153 20.46 2.56 11.71
CA THR A 153 19.89 2.97 13.00
C THR A 153 18.75 3.98 12.87
N ASP A 154 18.74 4.74 11.77
CA ASP A 154 17.72 5.75 11.47
C ASP A 154 16.45 5.17 10.84
N ILE A 155 16.43 3.85 10.56
CA ILE A 155 15.25 3.13 10.10
C ILE A 155 14.66 2.35 11.26
N LYS A 156 13.47 2.73 11.69
CA LYS A 156 12.67 1.91 12.60
C LYS A 156 11.67 1.09 11.78
N LEU A 157 11.99 -0.18 11.54
CA LEU A 157 11.11 -1.12 10.85
C LEU A 157 9.85 -1.35 11.71
N GLU A 158 8.67 -1.16 11.12
CA GLU A 158 7.39 -1.47 11.78
C GLU A 158 6.96 -2.89 11.41
N TYR A 159 7.02 -3.24 10.12
CA TYR A 159 6.89 -4.62 9.67
C TYR A 159 7.59 -4.85 8.33
N LEU A 160 7.99 -6.10 8.12
CA LEU A 160 8.32 -6.70 6.83
C LEU A 160 7.47 -7.97 6.71
N GLU A 161 6.59 -8.01 5.73
CA GLU A 161 5.67 -9.14 5.51
C GLU A 161 5.85 -9.67 4.09
N LEU A 162 6.00 -10.99 3.96
CA LEU A 162 5.93 -11.69 2.68
C LEU A 162 4.60 -12.45 2.61
N VAL A 163 3.74 -12.01 1.70
CA VAL A 163 2.35 -12.44 1.64
C VAL A 163 1.96 -12.96 0.27
N ASN A 164 0.94 -13.81 0.25
CA ASN A 164 0.28 -14.19 -0.99
C ASN A 164 -0.46 -12.94 -1.53
N PRO A 165 -0.23 -12.55 -2.80
CA PRO A 165 -0.75 -11.29 -3.34
C PRO A 165 -2.26 -11.29 -3.56
N THR A 166 -2.91 -12.44 -3.53
CA THR A 166 -4.37 -12.56 -3.69
C THR A 166 -5.06 -12.57 -2.33
N THR A 167 -4.52 -13.30 -1.36
CA THR A 167 -5.18 -13.49 -0.06
C THR A 167 -4.69 -12.54 1.03
N LEU A 168 -3.54 -11.89 0.82
CA LEU A 168 -2.83 -11.05 1.80
C LEU A 168 -2.42 -11.78 3.08
N LYS A 169 -2.43 -13.11 3.06
CA LYS A 169 -2.01 -13.97 4.18
C LYS A 169 -0.53 -14.31 4.06
N PRO A 170 0.13 -14.74 5.16
CA PRO A 170 1.48 -15.27 5.10
C PRO A 170 1.62 -16.33 4.01
N THR A 171 2.70 -16.22 3.24
CA THR A 171 3.00 -17.08 2.08
C THR A 171 3.93 -18.24 2.45
N SER A 172 4.11 -19.21 1.56
CA SER A 172 5.08 -20.30 1.69
C SER A 172 6.03 -20.39 0.49
N ASP A 173 7.13 -21.14 0.63
CA ASP A 173 8.15 -21.27 -0.42
C ASP A 173 7.58 -21.87 -1.72
N GLU A 174 6.50 -22.66 -1.60
CA GLU A 174 5.79 -23.30 -2.70
C GLU A 174 4.84 -22.36 -3.44
N ASP A 175 4.46 -21.22 -2.85
CA ASP A 175 3.55 -20.29 -3.51
C ASP A 175 4.14 -19.80 -4.83
N PRO A 176 3.35 -19.76 -5.92
CA PRO A 176 3.82 -19.30 -7.22
C PRO A 176 4.00 -17.77 -7.26
N ALA A 177 3.59 -17.09 -6.18
CA ALA A 177 3.32 -15.68 -6.17
C ALA A 177 3.53 -15.08 -4.78
N ILE A 178 4.48 -14.15 -4.65
CA ILE A 178 4.86 -13.55 -3.37
C ILE A 178 5.00 -12.03 -3.51
N GLN A 179 4.31 -11.32 -2.62
CA GLN A 179 4.44 -9.87 -2.44
C GLN A 179 5.21 -9.59 -1.16
N ALA A 180 6.27 -8.79 -1.23
CA ALA A 180 6.92 -8.25 -0.05
C ALA A 180 6.37 -6.85 0.24
N CYS A 181 5.99 -6.59 1.49
CA CYS A 181 5.44 -5.34 1.97
C CYS A 181 6.24 -4.84 3.17
N ILE A 182 6.62 -3.57 3.16
CA ILE A 182 7.38 -2.94 4.24
C ILE A 182 6.66 -1.67 4.69
N ALA A 183 6.55 -1.50 6.01
CA ALA A 183 6.33 -0.21 6.63
C ALA A 183 7.47 0.10 7.59
N ALA A 184 8.01 1.31 7.51
CA ALA A 184 9.11 1.75 8.37
C ALA A 184 9.03 3.25 8.64
N TRP A 185 9.71 3.69 9.69
CA TRP A 185 9.81 5.09 10.07
C TRP A 185 11.24 5.60 9.82
N VAL A 186 11.33 6.77 9.18
CA VAL A 186 12.58 7.52 8.95
C VAL A 186 12.28 8.99 9.21
N ASP A 187 13.13 9.68 9.99
CA ASP A 187 12.90 11.08 10.42
C ASP A 187 11.51 11.33 11.03
N GLY A 188 10.94 10.34 11.73
CA GLY A 188 9.58 10.43 12.27
C GLY A 188 8.46 10.38 11.22
N VAL A 189 8.79 10.12 9.95
CA VAL A 189 7.85 9.94 8.85
C VAL A 189 7.63 8.45 8.61
N ARG A 190 6.38 7.99 8.72
CA ARG A 190 6.00 6.62 8.35
C ARG A 190 5.92 6.49 6.83
N LEU A 191 6.69 5.57 6.29
CA LEU A 191 6.78 5.24 4.87
C LEU A 191 6.34 3.80 4.65
N ILE A 192 5.75 3.56 3.49
CA ILE A 192 5.35 2.23 3.04
C ILE A 192 5.86 2.01 1.62
N ASP A 193 6.22 0.78 1.32
CA ASP A 193 6.52 0.33 -0.03
C ASP A 193 6.24 -1.18 -0.14
N ASN A 194 6.06 -1.66 -1.35
CA ASN A 194 5.85 -3.06 -1.63
C ASN A 194 6.39 -3.43 -3.03
N MET A 195 6.69 -4.71 -3.22
CA MET A 195 7.16 -5.24 -4.49
C MET A 195 6.75 -6.69 -4.68
N ARG A 196 6.40 -7.05 -5.92
CA ARG A 196 6.25 -8.44 -6.31
C ARG A 196 7.63 -9.08 -6.43
N VAL A 197 7.90 -10.08 -5.59
CA VAL A 197 9.23 -10.70 -5.42
C VAL A 197 9.33 -12.12 -5.99
N LYS A 198 8.20 -12.77 -6.27
CA LYS A 198 8.07 -14.03 -7.01
C LYS A 198 6.74 -14.00 -7.75
#